data_AF-A0A924ZH37-F1
#
_entry.id   AF-A0A924ZH37-F1
#
_cell.length_a   1.000
_cell.length_b   1.000
_cell.length_c   1.000
_cell.angle_alpha   90.00
_cell.angle_beta   90.00
_cell.angle_gamma   90.00
#
_symmetry.space_group_name_H-M   'P 1'
#
loop_
_entity.id
_entity.type
_entity.pdbx_description
1 polymer ?
#
loop_
_entity_poly.entity_id
_entity_poly.type
_entity_poly.pdbx_seq_one_letter_code
_entity_poly.pdbx_strand_id
1 'polypeptide(L)' 'MTFKIQELERRAGDPSSQMANCNKIKSSFNWMPKYDHLEVICKSALDWERRNTLNC' A
#
# COMPACT_ATOMS: atom_id res chain seq x y z
N MET A 1 -12.38 -14.55 8.17
CA MET A 1 -10.92 -14.80 8.10
C MET A 1 -10.28 -14.03 9.22
N THR A 2 -9.52 -14.69 10.09
CA THR A 2 -8.81 -14.05 11.19
C THR A 2 -7.34 -14.05 10.83
N PHE A 3 -6.74 -12.88 10.67
CA PHE A 3 -5.29 -12.75 10.49
C PHE A 3 -4.62 -12.81 11.86
N LYS A 4 -3.66 -13.72 12.04
CA LYS A 4 -2.83 -13.74 13.24
C LYS A 4 -1.78 -12.64 13.12
N ILE A 5 -1.87 -11.63 13.97
CA ILE A 5 -0.89 -10.55 14.07
C ILE A 5 0.03 -10.88 15.24
N GLN A 6 1.34 -10.85 15.01
CA GLN A 6 2.36 -10.98 16.04
C GLN A 6 3.18 -9.69 16.06
N GLU A 7 3.07 -8.94 17.15
CA GLU A 7 3.85 -7.72 17.35
C GLU A 7 5.29 -8.08 17.75
N LEU A 8 6.25 -7.39 17.13
CA LEU A 8 7.69 -7.57 17.34
C LEU A 8 8.34 -6.19 17.46
N GLU A 9 9.57 -6.16 17.97
CA GLU A 9 10.35 -4.93 18.10
C GLU A 9 10.53 -4.21 16.75
N ARG A 10 10.50 -2.86 16.77
CA ARG A 10 10.75 -2.04 15.58
C ARG A 10 12.20 -2.24 15.11
N ARG A 11 12.41 -2.34 13.81
CA ARG A 11 13.78 -2.42 13.26
C ARG A 11 14.52 -1.13 13.56
N ALA A 12 15.79 -1.25 13.96
CA ALA A 12 16.65 -0.10 14.19
C ALA A 12 16.80 0.70 12.88
N GLY A 13 16.52 2.01 12.93
CA GLY A 13 16.58 2.89 11.77
C GLY A 13 15.24 3.11 11.04
N ASP A 14 14.18 2.35 11.36
CA ASP A 14 12.87 2.59 10.74
C ASP A 14 12.23 3.89 11.28
N PRO A 15 11.88 4.85 10.41
CA PRO A 15 11.16 6.07 10.81
C PRO A 15 9.70 5.75 11.13
N SER A 16 9.07 6.55 11.99
CA SER A 16 7.66 6.38 12.36
C SER A 16 6.70 6.61 11.19
N SER A 17 7.07 7.45 10.22
CA SER A 17 6.30 7.68 9.00
C SER A 17 7.20 8.12 7.85
N GLN A 18 6.83 7.73 6.63
CA GLN A 18 7.55 8.10 5.41
C GLN A 18 6.56 8.26 4.26
N MET A 19 6.46 9.47 3.71
CA MET A 19 5.59 9.79 2.57
C MET A 19 6.29 10.80 1.65
N ALA A 20 6.11 10.65 0.34
CA ALA A 20 6.66 11.58 -0.64
C ALA A 20 5.78 12.81 -0.82
N ASN A 21 6.39 13.99 -1.00
CA ASN A 21 5.67 15.19 -1.42
C ASN A 21 5.47 15.18 -2.94
N CYS A 22 4.23 14.98 -3.37
CA CYS A 22 3.87 14.90 -4.79
C CYS A 22 3.41 16.25 -5.41
N ASN A 23 3.61 17.39 -4.73
CA ASN A 23 3.12 18.68 -5.23
C ASN A 23 3.72 19.04 -6.61
N LYS A 24 5.02 18.77 -6.81
CA LYS A 24 5.72 19.10 -8.07
C LYS A 24 5.14 18.39 -9.28
N ILE A 25 4.87 17.08 -9.17
CA ILE A 25 4.31 16.31 -10.30
C ILE A 25 2.85 16.71 -10.58
N LYS A 26 2.06 16.97 -9.53
CA LYS A 26 0.68 17.46 -9.65
C LYS A 26 0.64 18.81 -10.38
N SER A 27 1.49 19.77 -9.99
CA SER A 27 1.52 21.10 -10.59
C SER A 27 2.11 21.12 -12.00
N SER A 28 3.18 20.34 -12.26
CA SER A 28 3.90 20.41 -13.54
C SER A 28 3.22 19.64 -14.66
N PHE A 29 2.47 18.59 -14.34
CA PHE A 29 1.88 17.70 -15.34
C PHE A 29 0.36 17.60 -15.28
N ASN A 30 -0.28 18.37 -14.38
CA ASN A 30 -1.70 18.21 -14.04
C ASN A 30 -2.05 16.74 -13.71
N TRP A 31 -1.08 16.02 -13.14
CA TRP A 31 -1.20 14.60 -12.88
C TRP A 31 -1.99 14.40 -11.58
N MET A 32 -2.95 13.49 -11.61
CA MET A 32 -3.71 13.07 -10.45
C MET A 32 -3.70 11.54 -10.36
N PRO A 33 -3.47 10.95 -9.16
CA PRO A 33 -3.57 9.51 -9.01
C PRO A 33 -4.98 9.05 -9.37
N LYS A 34 -5.07 8.07 -10.27
CA LYS A 34 -6.36 7.47 -10.66
C LYS A 34 -6.98 6.66 -9.51
N TYR A 35 -6.15 6.12 -8.62
CA TYR A 35 -6.55 5.29 -7.48
C TYR A 35 -5.82 5.76 -6.22
N ASP A 36 -6.47 6.59 -5.40
CA ASP A 36 -5.92 7.15 -4.14
C ASP A 36 -6.68 6.63 -2.89
N HIS A 37 -7.67 5.77 -3.09
CA HIS A 37 -8.45 5.17 -2.01
C HIS A 37 -7.80 3.87 -1.54
N LEU A 38 -7.40 3.83 -0.27
CA LEU A 38 -6.74 2.66 0.35
C LEU A 38 -7.55 1.37 0.17
N GLU A 39 -8.88 1.42 0.28
CA GLU A 39 -9.73 0.24 0.10
C GLU A 39 -9.58 -0.38 -1.30
N VAL A 40 -9.53 0.44 -2.34
CA VAL A 40 -9.36 -0.02 -3.73
C VAL A 40 -7.97 -0.65 -3.91
N ILE A 41 -6.93 -0.01 -3.36
CA ILE A 41 -5.55 -0.49 -3.43
C ILE A 41 -5.44 -1.85 -2.74
N CYS A 42 -5.91 -1.97 -1.49
CA CYS A 42 -5.82 -3.20 -0.72
C CYS A 42 -6.68 -4.33 -1.29
N LYS A 43 -7.91 -4.02 -1.74
CA LYS A 43 -8.83 -5.01 -2.31
C LYS A 43 -8.29 -5.60 -3.60
N SER A 44 -7.80 -4.75 -4.52
CA SER A 44 -7.26 -5.23 -5.79
C SER A 44 -6.02 -6.12 -5.61
N ALA A 45 -5.13 -5.77 -4.67
CA ALA A 45 -3.99 -6.61 -4.30
C ALA A 45 -4.44 -7.96 -3.69
N LEU A 46 -5.37 -7.96 -2.74
CA LEU A 46 -5.86 -9.19 -2.11
C LEU A 46 -6.57 -10.12 -3.11
N ASP A 47 -7.37 -9.55 -4.02
CA ASP A 47 -8.05 -10.34 -5.06
C ASP A 47 -7.06 -10.94 -6.05
N TRP A 48 -5.97 -10.23 -6.37
CA TRP A 48 -4.87 -10.77 -7.15
C TRP A 48 -4.19 -11.94 -6.42
N GLU A 49 -3.82 -11.77 -5.14
CA GLU A 49 -3.21 -12.84 -4.33
C GLU A 49 -4.09 -14.09 -4.33
N ARG A 50 -5.39 -13.95 -4.01
CA ARG A 50 -6.35 -15.06 -3.99
C ARG A 50 -6.37 -15.85 -5.30
N ARG A 51 -6.25 -15.16 -6.45
CA ARG A 51 -6.22 -15.82 -7.75
C ARG A 51 -4.94 -16.63 -7.98
N ASN A 52 -3.82 -16.16 -7.47
CA ASN A 52 -2.50 -16.76 -7.71
C ASN A 52 -2.12 -17.81 -6.66
N THR A 53 -2.59 -17.70 -5.42
CA THR A 53 -2.29 -18.69 -4.36
C THR A 53 -3.15 -19.96 -4.43
N LEU A 54 -4.25 -19.97 -5.21
CA LEU A 54 -5.09 -21.16 -5.43
C LEU A 54 -4.52 -22.15 -6.47
N ASN A 55 -3.36 -21.86 -7.06
CA ASN A 55 -2.67 -22.72 -8.04
C ASN A 55 -1.31 -23.25 -7.54
N CYS A 56 -1.04 -23.18 -6.23
CA CYS A 56 0.13 -23.77 -5.59
C CYS A 56 -0.27 -24.97 -4.74
#